data_AF-A0A843CTN7-F1
#
_entry.id   AF-A0A843CTN7-F1
#
_cell.length_a   1.000
_cell.length_b   1.000
_cell.length_c   1.000
_cell.angle_alpha   90.00
_cell.angle_beta   90.00
_cell.angle_gamma   90.00
#
_symmetry.space_group_name_H-M   'P 1'
#
loop_
_entity.id
_entity.type
_entity.pdbx_description
1 polymer ?
#
loop_
_entity_poly.entity_id
_entity_poly.type
_entity_poly.pdbx_seq_one_letter_code
_entity_poly.pdbx_strand_id
1 'polypeptide(L)'
;TGGQGSPCTPRGAFSTTTPYGAQEPTFDLAELAVAAGANYVSRWTTYHVKQLTDSIKTGMETPGLSFIEAMSQCPTSYGRKNKLRQPLDMIEYMRDHSILLSKKRRLEAEGKVIPETTFAVGEFVRRSRPVMGLRK
;
A
#
# COMPACT_ATOMS: atom_id res chain seq x y z
N THR A 1 -5.90 13.96 14.25
CA THR A 1 -7.33 13.85 14.64
C THR A 1 -7.57 12.91 15.81
N GLY A 2 -6.64 12.03 16.21
CA GLY A 2 -6.80 11.19 17.41
C GLY A 2 -6.86 9.68 17.14
N GLY A 3 -6.58 9.22 15.92
CA GLY A 3 -6.49 7.79 15.61
C GLY A 3 -7.82 7.13 15.27
N GLN A 4 -8.71 7.87 14.59
CA GLN A 4 -9.94 7.34 14.00
C GLN A 4 -9.63 6.33 12.87
N GLY A 5 -10.63 5.52 12.51
CA GLY A 5 -10.56 4.65 11.35
C GLY A 5 -10.33 5.42 10.04
N SER A 6 -9.62 4.78 9.12
CA SER A 6 -9.34 5.24 7.75
C SER A 6 -9.99 4.26 6.76
N PRO A 7 -10.27 4.67 5.51
CA PRO A 7 -10.70 3.74 4.45
C PRO A 7 -9.70 2.61 4.16
N CYS A 8 -8.48 2.70 4.69
CA CYS A 8 -7.43 1.67 4.60
C CYS A 8 -7.25 0.86 5.91
N THR A 9 -8.07 1.09 6.94
CA THR A 9 -7.95 0.37 8.22
C THR A 9 -8.36 -1.09 8.03
N PRO A 10 -7.46 -2.07 8.22
CA PRO A 10 -7.76 -3.49 8.00
C PRO A 10 -8.98 -3.95 8.79
N ARG A 11 -9.75 -4.87 8.23
CA ARG A 11 -10.87 -5.51 8.92
C ARG A 11 -10.39 -6.11 10.25
N GLY A 12 -11.13 -5.89 11.31
CA GLY A 12 -10.80 -6.30 12.67
C GLY A 12 -9.83 -5.37 13.41
N ALA A 13 -9.19 -4.41 12.74
CA ALA A 13 -8.28 -3.48 13.40
C ALA A 13 -9.03 -2.45 14.27
N PHE A 14 -8.43 -2.11 15.40
CA PHE A 14 -8.98 -1.21 16.41
C PHE A 14 -8.54 0.23 16.16
N SER A 15 -9.48 1.17 16.26
CA SER A 15 -9.22 2.62 16.20
C SER A 15 -9.89 3.34 17.40
N THR A 16 -9.95 4.66 17.43
CA THR A 16 -10.77 5.38 18.43
C THR A 16 -12.27 5.31 18.14
N THR A 17 -12.67 5.21 16.87
CA THR A 17 -14.08 5.14 16.45
C THR A 17 -14.54 3.72 16.16
N THR A 18 -13.63 2.75 16.06
CA THR A 18 -13.93 1.32 15.91
C THR A 18 -13.38 0.51 17.09
N PRO A 19 -13.94 0.67 18.31
CA PRO A 19 -13.46 -0.01 19.51
C PRO A 19 -13.72 -1.53 19.49
N TYR A 20 -14.61 -2.00 18.61
CA TYR A 20 -14.94 -3.42 18.41
C TYR A 20 -14.33 -4.00 17.12
N GLY A 21 -13.36 -3.30 16.53
CA GLY A 21 -12.73 -3.68 15.26
C GLY A 21 -13.47 -3.14 14.04
N ALA A 22 -12.73 -2.75 13.01
CA ALA A 22 -13.29 -2.27 11.74
C ALA A 22 -14.02 -3.40 11.00
N GLN A 23 -15.22 -3.12 10.48
CA GLN A 23 -16.03 -4.10 9.75
C GLN A 23 -16.20 -3.77 8.26
N GLU A 24 -15.90 -2.53 7.88
CA GLU A 24 -16.01 -2.06 6.51
C GLU A 24 -14.91 -2.69 5.62
N PRO A 25 -15.21 -2.95 4.33
CA PRO A 25 -14.18 -3.33 3.36
C PRO A 25 -13.14 -2.23 3.21
N THR A 26 -11.86 -2.62 3.13
CA THR A 26 -10.76 -1.70 2.89
C THR A 26 -10.59 -1.38 1.42
N PHE A 27 -10.25 -0.14 1.09
CA PHE A 27 -9.78 0.20 -0.25
C PHE A 27 -8.35 -0.28 -0.48
N ASP A 28 -8.12 -0.93 -1.63
CA ASP A 28 -6.77 -1.06 -2.19
C ASP A 28 -6.49 0.20 -3.03
N LEU A 29 -5.72 1.13 -2.47
CA LEU A 29 -5.45 2.42 -3.12
C LEU A 29 -4.65 2.28 -4.42
N ALA A 30 -3.75 1.30 -4.49
CA ALA A 30 -2.95 1.03 -5.69
C ALA A 30 -3.85 0.54 -6.82
N GLU A 31 -4.68 -0.47 -6.59
CA GLU A 31 -5.63 -0.97 -7.58
C GLU A 31 -6.67 0.11 -7.96
N LEU A 32 -7.12 0.90 -6.99
CA LEU A 32 -8.01 2.04 -7.26
C LEU A 32 -7.35 3.06 -8.21
N ALA A 33 -6.09 3.42 -7.99
CA ALA A 33 -5.35 4.33 -8.86
C ALA A 33 -5.11 3.74 -10.26
N VAL A 34 -4.84 2.43 -10.34
CA VAL A 34 -4.71 1.71 -11.62
C VAL A 34 -6.02 1.80 -12.40
N ALA A 35 -7.14 1.51 -11.75
CA ALA A 35 -8.48 1.57 -12.33
C ALA A 35 -8.87 2.99 -12.74
N ALA A 36 -8.55 3.99 -11.92
CA ALA A 36 -8.78 5.42 -12.20
C ALA A 36 -7.97 5.95 -13.40
N GLY A 37 -6.95 5.21 -13.83
CA GLY A 37 -6.28 5.47 -15.09
C GLY A 37 -4.88 6.06 -15.00
N ALA A 38 -4.25 6.02 -13.82
CA ALA A 38 -2.88 6.46 -13.64
C ALA A 38 -1.92 5.76 -14.63
N ASN A 39 -0.89 6.49 -15.07
CA ASN A 39 0.16 5.99 -15.95
C ASN A 39 1.24 5.25 -15.18
N TYR A 40 1.48 5.64 -13.94
CA TYR A 40 2.38 4.94 -13.04
C TYR A 40 1.69 4.70 -11.70
N VAL A 41 1.73 3.46 -11.22
CA VAL A 41 1.28 3.11 -9.87
C VAL A 41 2.32 2.21 -9.22
N SER A 42 2.73 2.54 -8.01
CA SER A 42 3.56 1.67 -7.18
C SER A 42 3.16 1.73 -5.71
N ARG A 43 3.46 0.67 -4.97
CA ARG A 43 3.26 0.59 -3.51
C ARG A 43 4.53 0.05 -2.88
N TRP A 44 5.02 0.75 -1.87
CA TRP A 44 6.17 0.33 -1.06
C TRP A 44 5.95 0.70 0.40
N THR A 45 6.66 0.04 1.30
CA THR A 45 6.64 0.39 2.73
C THR A 45 7.86 1.22 3.09
N THR A 46 7.83 1.87 4.26
CA THR A 46 8.99 2.56 4.84
C THR A 46 10.17 1.61 5.16
N TYR A 47 9.96 0.29 5.18
CA TYR A 47 11.05 -0.69 5.20
C TYR A 47 11.82 -0.74 3.86
N HIS A 48 11.13 -0.57 2.73
CA HIS A 48 11.69 -0.66 1.38
C HIS A 48 12.21 0.70 0.87
N VAL A 49 13.09 1.36 1.64
CA VAL A 49 13.52 2.75 1.39
C VAL A 49 14.07 2.94 -0.03
N LYS A 50 14.94 2.04 -0.50
CA LYS A 50 15.56 2.16 -1.82
C LYS A 50 14.51 2.08 -2.94
N GLN A 51 13.64 1.08 -2.88
CA GLN A 51 12.59 0.86 -3.88
C GLN A 51 11.58 2.01 -3.88
N LEU A 52 11.23 2.54 -2.70
CA LEU A 52 10.37 3.71 -2.58
C LEU A 52 11.03 4.93 -3.23
N THR A 53 12.31 5.21 -2.97
CA THR A 53 13.04 6.31 -3.62
C THR A 53 13.09 6.15 -5.14
N ASP A 54 13.42 4.96 -5.63
CA ASP A 54 13.47 4.67 -7.07
C ASP A 54 12.09 4.82 -7.73
N SER A 55 11.02 4.46 -7.01
CA SER A 55 9.65 4.64 -7.48
C SER A 55 9.23 6.11 -7.57
N ILE A 56 9.68 6.94 -6.63
CA ILE A 56 9.45 8.40 -6.67
C ILE A 56 10.13 9.00 -7.89
N LYS A 57 11.40 8.63 -8.14
CA LYS A 57 12.12 9.05 -9.34
C LYS A 57 11.39 8.62 -10.62
N THR A 58 11.01 7.35 -10.71
CA THR A 58 10.30 6.79 -11.88
C THR A 58 8.95 7.49 -12.10
N GLY A 59 8.23 7.81 -11.03
CA GLY A 59 6.96 8.51 -11.08
C GLY A 59 7.10 9.96 -11.57
N MET A 60 8.17 10.66 -11.19
CA MET A 60 8.48 12.01 -11.69
C MET A 60 8.86 11.99 -13.18
N GLU A 61 9.52 10.93 -13.64
CA GLU A 61 9.94 10.75 -15.04
C GLU A 61 8.80 10.25 -15.94
N THR A 62 7.69 9.75 -15.38
CA THR A 62 6.57 9.20 -16.16
C THR A 62 5.55 10.29 -16.47
N PRO A 63 5.31 10.62 -17.76
CA PRO A 63 4.28 11.61 -18.11
C PRO A 63 2.89 11.15 -17.69
N GLY A 64 2.15 12.04 -17.02
CA GLY A 64 0.77 11.81 -16.60
C GLY A 64 0.62 11.63 -15.10
N LEU A 65 -0.54 11.09 -14.68
CA LEU A 65 -0.77 10.84 -13.26
C LEU A 65 0.08 9.65 -12.79
N SER A 66 0.96 9.93 -11.84
CA SER A 66 1.76 8.95 -11.11
C SER A 66 1.26 8.88 -9.67
N PHE A 67 0.88 7.68 -9.21
CA PHE A 67 0.44 7.43 -7.83
C PHE A 67 1.44 6.50 -7.14
N ILE A 68 2.00 6.94 -6.01
CA ILE A 68 2.96 6.16 -5.23
C ILE A 68 2.40 6.03 -3.82
N GLU A 69 2.03 4.82 -3.43
CA GLU A 69 1.56 4.51 -2.09
C GLU A 69 2.74 4.18 -1.17
N ALA A 70 3.03 5.08 -0.24
CA ALA A 70 4.04 4.88 0.79
C ALA A 70 3.37 4.42 2.11
N MET A 71 3.40 3.11 2.36
CA MET A 71 2.88 2.54 3.61
C MET A 71 3.84 2.84 4.76
N SER A 72 3.38 3.66 5.71
CA SER A 72 4.18 4.13 6.85
C SER A 72 3.59 3.67 8.18
N GLN A 73 4.47 3.51 9.16
CA GLN A 73 4.14 3.06 10.50
C GLN A 73 3.57 4.22 11.32
N CYS A 74 2.53 3.95 12.10
CA CYS A 74 1.95 4.89 13.06
C CYS A 74 1.98 4.28 14.47
N PRO A 75 3.14 4.28 15.16
CA PRO A 75 3.29 3.58 16.43
C PRO A 75 2.39 4.16 17.52
N THR A 76 2.17 5.48 17.51
CA THR A 76 1.44 6.19 18.57
C THR A 76 -0.05 5.89 18.58
N SER A 77 -0.71 5.88 17.41
CA SER A 77 -2.17 5.71 17.34
C SER A 77 -2.55 4.28 16.94
N TYR A 78 -2.05 3.80 15.80
CA TYR A 78 -2.40 2.47 15.28
C TYR A 78 -1.69 1.37 16.07
N GLY A 79 -0.37 1.49 16.26
CA GLY A 79 0.44 0.46 16.90
C GLY A 79 0.01 0.13 18.32
N ARG A 80 -0.19 1.17 19.15
CA ARG A 80 -0.68 1.03 20.54
C ARG A 80 -2.01 0.27 20.66
N LYS A 81 -2.91 0.41 19.68
CA LYS A 81 -4.24 -0.23 19.69
C LYS A 81 -4.25 -1.63 19.07
N ASN A 82 -3.31 -1.93 18.18
CA ASN A 82 -3.31 -3.15 17.36
C ASN A 82 -2.16 -4.12 17.71
N LYS A 83 -1.73 -4.13 18.97
CA LYS A 83 -0.67 -5.02 19.49
C LYS A 83 0.67 -4.91 18.77
N LEU A 84 0.96 -3.77 18.15
CA LEU A 84 2.24 -3.43 17.51
C LEU A 84 2.87 -2.25 18.28
N ARG A 85 3.26 -2.50 19.53
CA ARG A 85 3.57 -1.43 20.48
C ARG A 85 4.93 -0.80 20.23
N GLN A 86 5.92 -1.58 19.77
CA GLN A 86 7.23 -1.03 19.45
C GLN A 86 7.28 -0.59 17.99
N PRO A 87 7.96 0.53 17.69
CA PRO A 87 8.18 0.94 16.30
C PRO A 87 8.84 -0.15 15.44
N LEU A 88 9.73 -0.95 16.04
CA LEU A 88 10.42 -2.04 15.35
C LEU A 88 9.44 -3.14 14.91
N ASP A 89 8.50 -3.55 15.77
CA ASP A 89 7.47 -4.55 15.45
C ASP A 89 6.73 -4.19 14.16
N MET A 90 6.46 -2.90 13.93
CA MET A 90 5.76 -2.44 12.73
C MET A 90 6.62 -2.53 11.47
N ILE A 91 7.93 -2.25 11.60
CA ILE A 91 8.88 -2.35 10.49
C ILE A 91 9.10 -3.83 10.13
N GLU A 92 9.22 -4.70 11.13
CA GLU A 92 9.31 -6.15 10.93
C GLU A 92 8.03 -6.71 10.32
N TYR A 93 6.86 -6.26 10.78
CA TYR A 93 5.58 -6.59 10.17
C TYR A 93 5.58 -6.24 8.67
N MET A 94 6.07 -5.05 8.33
CA MET A 94 6.18 -4.62 6.93
C MET A 94 7.13 -5.47 6.09
N ARG A 95 8.23 -5.96 6.66
CA ARG A 95 9.16 -6.88 6.00
C ARG A 95 8.49 -8.23 5.76
N ASP A 96 7.94 -8.82 6.82
CA ASP A 96 7.53 -10.22 6.85
C ASP A 96 6.16 -10.47 6.18
N HIS A 97 5.32 -9.43 6.08
CA HIS A 97 3.98 -9.51 5.47
C HIS A 97 3.91 -8.86 4.09
N SER A 98 5.06 -8.48 3.52
CA SER A 98 5.12 -7.96 2.15
C SER A 98 5.53 -9.04 1.15
N ILE A 99 4.94 -9.00 -0.03
CA ILE A 99 5.35 -9.85 -1.16
C ILE A 99 5.42 -9.03 -2.44
N LEU A 100 6.43 -9.28 -3.28
CA LEU A 100 6.49 -8.65 -4.60
C LEU A 100 5.24 -9.01 -5.42
N LEU A 101 4.63 -8.02 -6.08
CA LEU A 101 3.44 -8.21 -6.89
C LEU A 101 3.62 -9.30 -7.98
N SER A 102 4.80 -9.33 -8.62
CA SER A 102 5.14 -10.36 -9.60
C SER A 102 5.14 -11.76 -8.98
N LYS A 103 5.66 -11.92 -7.76
CA LYS A 103 5.64 -13.18 -7.01
C LYS A 103 4.21 -13.53 -6.58
N LYS A 104 3.42 -12.56 -6.12
CA LYS A 104 2.00 -12.75 -5.78
C LYS A 104 1.21 -13.32 -6.96
N ARG A 105 1.26 -12.65 -8.11
CA ARG A 105 0.59 -13.08 -9.34
C ARG A 105 1.00 -14.48 -9.79
N ARG A 106 2.29 -14.83 -9.66
CA ARG A 106 2.77 -16.18 -9.96
C ARG A 106 2.18 -17.23 -9.03
N LEU A 107 2.18 -16.98 -7.72
CA LEU A 107 1.61 -17.91 -6.73
C LEU A 107 0.11 -18.11 -6.93
N GLU A 108 -0.63 -17.02 -7.25
CA GLU A 108 -2.06 -17.08 -7.60
C GLU A 108 -2.30 -17.93 -8.86
N ALA A 109 -1.48 -17.75 -9.90
CA ALA A 109 -1.56 -18.56 -11.12
C ALA A 109 -1.25 -20.05 -10.89
N GLU A 110 -0.37 -20.34 -9.92
CA GLU A 110 -0.07 -21.71 -9.47
C GLU A 110 -1.14 -22.28 -8.53
N GLY A 111 -2.19 -21.53 -8.19
CA GLY A 111 -3.25 -21.94 -7.26
C GLY A 111 -2.79 -22.05 -5.81
N LYS A 112 -1.66 -21.43 -5.45
CA LYS A 112 -1.13 -21.47 -4.08
C LYS A 112 -1.86 -20.46 -3.19
N VAL A 113 -2.15 -20.89 -1.97
CA VAL A 113 -2.78 -20.03 -0.96
C VAL A 113 -1.78 -18.98 -0.48
N ILE A 114 -2.19 -17.71 -0.51
CA ILE A 114 -1.44 -16.58 0.03
C ILE A 114 -2.13 -16.15 1.32
N PRO A 115 -1.41 -15.98 2.45
CA PRO A 115 -2.02 -15.54 3.69
C PRO A 115 -2.74 -14.19 3.52
N GLU A 116 -3.95 -14.06 4.08
CA GLU A 116 -4.74 -12.82 3.99
C GLU A 116 -4.03 -11.59 4.58
N THR A 117 -3.12 -11.82 5.53
CA THR A 117 -2.32 -10.76 6.16
C THR A 117 -1.21 -10.22 5.24
N THR A 118 -0.95 -10.89 4.11
CA THR A 118 0.11 -10.54 3.17
C THR A 118 -0.38 -9.49 2.17
N PHE A 119 0.37 -8.41 2.03
CA PHE A 119 0.08 -7.35 1.06
C PHE A 119 1.14 -7.29 -0.05
N ALA A 120 0.71 -6.91 -1.24
CA ALA A 120 1.60 -6.78 -2.38
C ALA A 120 2.39 -5.47 -2.31
N VAL A 121 3.67 -5.51 -2.66
CA VAL A 121 4.53 -4.34 -2.90
C VAL A 121 5.14 -4.45 -4.29
N GLY A 122 5.46 -3.32 -4.92
CA GLY A 122 5.97 -3.31 -6.29
C GLY A 122 5.40 -2.20 -7.15
N GLU A 123 5.76 -2.27 -8.43
CA GLU A 123 5.11 -1.53 -9.51
C GLU A 123 3.85 -2.29 -9.95
N PHE A 124 2.71 -1.61 -9.94
CA PHE A 124 1.39 -2.17 -10.27
C PHE A 124 1.05 -1.93 -11.74
N VAL A 125 1.39 -0.73 -12.23
CA VAL A 125 1.27 -0.38 -13.64
C VAL A 125 2.32 0.64 -14.03
N ARG A 126 2.84 0.51 -15.25
CA ARG A 126 3.58 1.54 -15.96
C ARG A 126 3.14 1.52 -17.42
N ARG A 127 2.52 2.61 -17.88
CA ARG A 127 1.93 2.74 -19.22
C ARG A 127 1.95 4.20 -19.69
N SER A 128 1.66 4.41 -20.97
CA SER A 128 1.66 5.73 -21.60
C SER A 128 0.27 6.06 -22.16
N ARG A 129 -0.67 6.42 -21.28
CA ARG A 129 -1.97 6.99 -21.71
C ARG A 129 -1.79 8.47 -22.04
N PRO A 130 -2.63 9.03 -22.93
CA PRO A 130 -2.64 10.46 -23.22
C PRO A 130 -2.78 11.29 -21.94
N VAL A 131 -2.02 12.37 -21.89
CA VAL A 131 -1.88 13.25 -20.73
C VAL A 131 -2.60 14.56 -20.99
N MET A 132 -3.44 14.98 -20.04
CA MET A 132 -4.14 16.27 -20.15
C MET A 132 -3.17 17.41 -19.82
N GLY A 133 -3.26 18.52 -20.56
CA GLY A 133 -2.50 19.75 -20.26
C GLY A 133 -1.06 19.79 -20.76
N LEU A 134 -0.54 18.72 -21.39
CA LEU A 134 0.73 18.77 -22.11
C LEU A 134 0.46 18.98 -23.61
N ARG A 135 1.05 20.04 -24.19
CA ARG A 135 1.09 20.17 -25.66
C ARG A 135 2.03 19.10 -26.20
N LYS A 136 1.58 18.39 -27.22
CA LYS A 136 2.41 17.44 -27.99
C LYS A 136 3.53 18.17 -28.71
#